data_AF-A0A9E1H947-F1
#
_entry.id   AF-A0A9E1H947-F1
#
_cell.length_a   1.000
_cell.length_b   1.000
_cell.length_c   1.000
_cell.angle_alpha   90.00
_cell.angle_beta   90.00
_cell.angle_gamma   90.00
#
_symmetry.space_group_name_H-M   'P 1'
#
loop_
_entity.id
_entity.type
_entity.pdbx_description
1 polymer ?
#
loop_
_entity_poly.entity_id
_entity_poly.type
_entity_poly.pdbx_seq_one_letter_code
_entity_poly.pdbx_strand_id
1 'polypeptide(L)' 'MRTYLVTGGAGFIGSNYIHYMFKKYDNEIRIINVDKLTYAGNLENLKDIE' A
#
# COMPACT_ATOMS: atom_id res chain seq x y z
N MET A 1 3.83 -16.91 -4.31
CA MET A 1 3.56 -15.64 -3.61
C MET A 1 4.67 -14.65 -3.91
N ARG A 2 4.42 -13.64 -4.74
CA ARG A 2 5.42 -12.61 -5.10
C ARG A 2 5.35 -11.46 -4.10
N THR A 3 6.50 -10.97 -3.65
CA THR A 3 6.57 -9.87 -2.66
C THR A 3 6.96 -8.57 -3.36
N TYR A 4 6.21 -7.50 -3.06
CA TYR A 4 6.45 -6.15 -3.57
C TYR A 4 6.82 -5.22 -2.41
N LEU A 5 7.90 -4.46 -2.58
CA LEU A 5 8.25 -3.36 -1.69
C LEU A 5 7.68 -2.07 -2.28
N VAL A 6 6.79 -1.41 -1.54
CA VAL A 6 6.20 -0.13 -1.93
C VAL A 6 6.73 0.94 -0.98
N THR A 7 7.39 1.95 -1.53
CA THR A 7 7.84 3.10 -0.74
C THR A 7 6.85 4.24 -0.87
N GLY A 8 6.49 4.91 0.23
CA GLY A 8 5.53 6.02 0.20
C GLY A 8 4.07 5.58 0.00
N GLY A 9 3.73 4.36 0.41
CA GLY A 9 2.41 3.75 0.22
C GLY A 9 1.27 4.37 1.02
N ALA A 10 1.54 5.26 1.99
CA ALA A 10 0.52 6.01 2.71
C ALA A 10 0.15 7.34 2.01
N GLY A 11 0.89 7.75 0.97
CA GLY A 11 0.56 8.91 0.13
C GLY A 11 -0.54 8.62 -0.88
N PHE A 12 -1.00 9.65 -1.61
CA PHE A 12 -2.15 9.55 -2.52
C PHE A 12 -2.04 8.44 -3.59
N ILE A 13 -0.96 8.44 -4.39
CA ILE A 13 -0.77 7.42 -5.44
C ILE A 13 -0.38 6.08 -4.83
N GLY A 14 0.48 6.10 -3.81
CA GLY A 14 0.98 4.91 -3.15
C GLY A 14 -0.14 4.05 -2.57
N SER A 15 -1.10 4.67 -1.87
CA SER A 15 -2.22 3.95 -1.26
C SER A 15 -3.15 3.35 -2.30
N ASN A 16 -3.53 4.14 -3.32
CA ASN A 16 -4.35 3.66 -4.44
C ASN A 16 -3.68 2.52 -5.21
N TYR A 17 -2.35 2.57 -5.37
CA TYR A 17 -1.59 1.47 -5.97
C TYR A 17 -1.70 0.19 -5.12
N ILE A 18 -1.55 0.28 -3.81
CA ILE A 18 -1.68 -0.88 -2.90
C ILE A 18 -3.09 -1.47 -2.98
N HIS A 19 -4.14 -0.64 -2.91
CA HIS A 19 -5.54 -1.06 -3.09
C HIS A 19 -5.77 -1.77 -4.42
N TYR A 20 -5.27 -1.19 -5.52
CA TYR A 20 -5.36 -1.79 -6.84
C TYR A 20 -4.68 -3.16 -6.91
N MET A 21 -3.49 -3.29 -6.31
CA MET A 21 -2.73 -4.53 -6.31
C MET A 21 -3.45 -5.64 -5.53
N PHE A 22 -3.99 -5.33 -4.34
CA PHE A 22 -4.78 -6.31 -3.59
C PHE A 22 -6.08 -6.66 -4.31
N LYS A 23 -6.78 -5.70 -4.92
CA LYS A 23 -7.98 -6.00 -5.73
C LYS A 23 -7.68 -6.92 -6.92
N LYS A 24 -6.50 -6.78 -7.52
CA LYS A 24 -6.14 -7.49 -8.75
C LYS A 24 -5.55 -8.88 -8.51
N TYR A 25 -4.79 -9.05 -7.44
CA TYR A 25 -4.01 -10.25 -7.18
C TYR A 25 -4.33 -10.92 -5.85
N ASP A 26 -5.09 -10.26 -4.98
CA ASP A 26 -5.61 -10.80 -3.72
C ASP A 26 -4.53 -11.57 -2.94
N ASN A 27 -4.78 -12.84 -2.62
CA ASN A 27 -3.91 -13.69 -1.80
C ASN A 27 -2.66 -14.22 -2.54
N GLU A 28 -2.43 -13.84 -3.81
CA GLU A 28 -1.27 -14.29 -4.59
C GLU A 28 0.00 -13.45 -4.33
N ILE A 29 -0.17 -12.28 -3.71
CA ILE A 29 0.90 -11.31 -3.48
C ILE A 29 1.08 -10.98 -2.01
N ARG A 30 2.26 -10.45 -1.68
CA ARG A 30 2.55 -9.80 -0.42
C ARG A 30 3.06 -8.40 -0.70
N ILE A 31 2.55 -7.40 0.00
CA ILE A 31 3.04 -6.02 -0.08
C ILE A 31 3.70 -5.65 1.24
N ILE A 32 4.89 -5.06 1.17
CA ILE A 32 5.56 -4.42 2.31
C ILE A 32 5.60 -2.93 1.99
N ASN A 33 4.80 -2.15 2.71
CA ASN A 33 4.81 -0.70 2.60
C ASN A 33 5.86 -0.10 3.55
N VAL A 34 6.82 0.64 3.02
CA VAL A 34 7.77 1.45 3.79
C VAL A 34 7.44 2.92 3.57
N ASP A 35 6.83 3.53 4.59
CA ASP A 35 6.46 4.93 4.56
C ASP A 35 7.08 5.67 5.76
N LYS A 36 7.54 6.90 5.53
CA LYS A 36 8.10 7.77 6.58
C LYS A 36 7.01 8.53 7.33
N LEU A 37 5.77 8.51 6.85
CA LEU A 37 4.62 9.22 7.41
C LEU A 37 4.93 10.72 7.59
N THR A 38 5.46 11.33 6.54
CA THR A 38 5.65 12.78 6.49
C THR A 38 4.30 13.48 6.29
N TYR A 39 4.30 14.82 6.16
CA TYR A 39 3.07 15.61 5.97
C TYR A 39 2.08 15.07 4.92
N ALA A 40 2.57 14.44 3.84
CA ALA A 40 1.73 13.92 2.77
C ALA A 40 1.24 12.47 2.99
N GLY A 41 1.67 11.80 4.06
CA GLY A 41 1.28 10.43 4.39
C GLY A 41 0.03 10.41 5.28
N ASN A 42 -0.92 9.54 4.98
CA ASN A 42 -2.13 9.35 5.78
C ASN A 42 -2.46 7.85 5.92
N LEU A 43 -2.38 7.33 7.15
CA LEU A 43 -2.67 5.92 7.46
C LEU A 43 -4.14 5.55 7.23
N GLU A 44 -5.07 6.51 7.34
CA GLU A 44 -6.49 6.24 7.05
C GLU A 44 -6.70 5.80 5.59
N ASN A 45 -5.77 6.12 4.67
CA ASN A 45 -5.82 5.62 3.30
C ASN A 45 -5.66 4.10 3.19
N LEU A 46 -5.11 3.42 4.19
CA LEU A 46 -4.79 1.98 4.17
C LEU A 46 -5.65 1.15 5.12
N LYS A 47 -6.57 1.78 5.85
CA LYS A 47 -7.34 1.16 6.94
C LYS A 47 -8.21 -0.02 6.53
N ASP A 48 -8.67 -0.04 5.28
CA ASP A 48 -9.54 -1.11 4.76
C ASP A 48 -8.76 -2.39 4.40
N ILE A 49 -7.42 -2.34 4.37
CA ILE A 49 -6.55 -3.41 3.87
C ILE A 49 -5.38 -3.74 4.82
N GLU A 50 -5.35 -3.16 6.02
CA GLU A 50 -4.43 -3.51 7.11
C GLU A 50 -4.87 -4.77 7.85
#